data_AF-A0A1R1XPT6-F1
#
_entry.id   AF-A0A1R1XPT6-F1
#
_cell.length_a   1.000
_cell.length_b   1.000
_cell.length_c   1.000
_cell.angle_alpha   90.00
_cell.angle_beta   90.00
_cell.angle_gamma   90.00
#
_symmetry.space_group_name_H-M   'P 1'
#
loop_
_entity.id
_entity.type
_entity.pdbx_description
1 polymer ?
#
loop_
_entity_poly.entity_id
_entity_poly.type
_entity_poly.pdbx_seq_one_letter_code
_entity_poly.pdbx_strand_id
1 'polypeptide(L)'
;MKLYINKPNHRIRDEYELFGIGIEQTTVKDDKETTNFNLNCALNGYEGIFASNLSELTQTDVVDYSIDTGDSKPFRKWPYRIPHSMKEKAQVEHNDMEKQGVIE
;
A
#
# COMPACT_ATOMS: atom_id res chain seq x y z
N MET A 1 42.76 -38.86 43.34
CA MET A 1 41.87 -39.95 43.80
C MET A 1 41.93 -41.05 42.75
N LYS A 2 42.53 -42.21 43.05
CA LYS A 2 42.75 -43.29 42.07
C LYS A 2 41.54 -44.23 42.08
N LEU A 3 40.85 -44.35 40.94
CA LEU A 3 39.79 -45.32 40.74
C LEU A 3 40.35 -46.48 39.89
N TYR A 4 40.28 -47.69 40.44
CA TYR A 4 40.74 -48.93 39.82
C TYR A 4 39.68 -49.43 38.84
N ILE A 5 40.09 -49.77 37.62
CA ILE A 5 39.22 -50.41 36.60
C ILE A 5 39.56 -51.90 36.58
N ASN A 6 38.67 -52.73 37.13
CA ASN A 6 38.66 -54.17 36.88
C ASN A 6 37.77 -54.44 35.66
N LYS A 7 38.35 -54.78 34.51
CA LYS A 7 37.62 -55.17 33.30
C LYS A 7 36.90 -56.51 33.51
N PRO A 8 35.74 -56.71 32.88
CA PRO A 8 35.75 -57.67 31.78
C PRO A 8 34.96 -57.22 30.54
N ASN A 9 35.29 -57.88 29.44
CA ASN A 9 34.84 -57.65 28.07
C ASN A 9 33.31 -57.69 27.91
N HIS A 10 32.72 -56.61 27.41
CA HIS A 10 31.47 -56.70 26.66
C HIS A 10 31.56 -55.79 25.44
N ARG A 11 31.74 -56.40 24.26
CA ARG A 11 31.59 -55.71 22.98
C ARG A 11 30.10 -55.59 22.71
N ILE A 12 29.47 -54.53 23.17
CA ILE A 12 28.17 -54.12 22.64
C ILE A 12 28.49 -53.38 21.34
N ARG A 13 28.11 -53.96 20.19
CA ARG A 13 27.99 -53.17 18.98
C ARG A 13 26.67 -52.44 19.12
N ASP A 14 26.71 -51.23 19.66
CA ASP A 14 25.59 -50.33 19.53
C ASP A 14 25.46 -50.03 18.03
N GLU A 15 24.39 -50.52 17.41
CA GLU A 15 24.01 -50.11 16.06
C GLU A 15 23.57 -48.65 16.17
N TYR A 16 24.49 -47.72 15.95
CA TYR A 16 24.17 -46.30 15.98
C TYR A 16 23.39 -45.94 14.71
N GLU A 17 22.09 -45.69 14.85
CA GLU A 17 21.30 -45.05 13.79
C GLU A 17 21.52 -43.54 13.83
N LEU A 18 22.11 -43.00 12.76
CA LEU A 18 22.37 -41.58 12.60
C LEU A 18 21.22 -40.95 11.80
N PHE A 19 20.38 -40.17 12.48
CA PHE A 19 19.33 -39.39 11.83
C PHE A 19 19.75 -37.92 11.75
N GLY A 20 19.66 -37.35 10.55
CA GLY A 20 19.85 -35.93 10.30
C GLY A 20 18.55 -35.32 9.77
N ILE A 21 18.22 -34.11 10.22
CA ILE A 21 17.20 -33.28 9.60
C ILE A 21 17.92 -32.14 8.90
N GLY A 22 17.84 -32.13 7.57
CA GLY A 22 18.29 -31.01 6.75
C GLY A 22 17.15 -30.02 6.57
N ILE A 23 17.36 -28.77 6.96
CA ILE A 23 16.46 -27.67 6.59
C ILE A 23 17.11 -26.98 5.40
N GLU A 24 16.47 -27.08 4.23
CA GLU A 24 16.86 -26.34 3.05
C GLU A 24 16.41 -24.88 3.23
N GLN A 25 17.36 -23.97 3.45
CA GLN A 25 17.11 -22.54 3.34
C GLN A 25 17.35 -22.09 1.91
N THR A 26 16.27 -21.94 1.16
CA THR A 26 16.29 -21.21 -0.11
C THR A 26 16.41 -19.73 0.22
N THR A 27 17.59 -19.14 -0.01
CA THR A 27 17.72 -17.69 -0.04
C THR A 27 17.09 -17.21 -1.34
N VAL A 28 15.77 -16.93 -1.28
CA VAL A 28 15.16 -16.04 -2.28
C VAL A 28 15.94 -14.74 -2.15
N LYS A 29 16.81 -14.46 -3.13
CA LYS A 29 17.37 -13.13 -3.28
C LYS A 29 16.17 -12.26 -3.59
N ASP A 30 15.65 -11.62 -2.57
CA ASP A 30 14.73 -10.53 -2.74
C ASP A 30 15.49 -9.47 -3.56
N ASP A 31 15.29 -9.47 -4.87
CA ASP A 31 15.77 -8.45 -5.83
C ASP A 31 15.01 -7.12 -5.58
N LYS A 32 14.89 -6.73 -4.31
CA LYS A 32 14.27 -5.50 -3.83
C LYS A 32 14.99 -4.29 -4.41
N GLU A 33 16.30 -4.35 -4.63
CA GLU A 33 17.07 -3.21 -5.14
C GLU A 33 16.75 -2.93 -6.63
N THR A 34 16.70 -3.96 -7.47
CA THR A 34 16.41 -3.84 -8.91
C THR A 34 14.96 -3.44 -9.17
N THR A 35 14.03 -3.96 -8.38
CA THR A 35 12.61 -3.57 -8.45
C THR A 35 12.39 -2.11 -8.05
N ASN A 36 13.04 -1.63 -6.98
CA ASN A 36 12.94 -0.24 -6.54
C ASN A 36 13.53 0.76 -7.55
N PHE A 37 14.64 0.43 -8.23
CA PHE A 37 15.22 1.31 -9.25
C PHE A 37 14.24 1.55 -10.42
N ASN A 38 13.64 0.47 -10.94
CA ASN A 38 12.69 0.56 -12.05
C ASN A 38 11.40 1.31 -11.67
N LEU A 39 10.93 1.14 -10.44
CA LEU A 39 9.76 1.87 -9.93
C LEU A 39 10.03 3.37 -9.79
N ASN A 40 11.17 3.76 -9.24
CA ASN A 40 11.54 5.17 -9.10
C ASN A 40 11.72 5.85 -10.47
N CYS A 41 12.33 5.15 -11.43
CA CYS A 41 12.43 5.65 -12.81
C CYS A 41 11.06 5.84 -13.46
N ALA A 42 10.12 4.92 -13.24
CA ALA A 42 8.76 5.05 -13.77
C ALA A 42 7.98 6.17 -13.09
N LEU A 43 8.04 6.29 -11.76
CA LEU A 43 7.37 7.35 -11.01
C LEU A 43 7.86 8.74 -11.43
N ASN A 44 9.18 8.91 -11.58
CA ASN A 44 9.76 10.17 -12.04
C ASN A 44 9.46 10.43 -13.53
N GLY A 45 9.40 9.39 -14.36
CA GLY A 45 9.11 9.53 -15.78
C GLY A 45 7.66 9.93 -16.09
N TYR A 46 6.74 9.65 -15.17
CA TYR A 46 5.31 9.93 -15.30
C TYR A 46 4.78 10.83 -14.18
N GLU A 47 5.63 11.65 -13.57
CA GLU A 47 5.26 12.54 -12.46
C GLU A 47 4.06 13.43 -12.83
N GLY A 48 3.98 13.92 -14.07
CA GLY A 48 2.86 14.73 -14.54
C GLY A 48 1.52 13.98 -14.72
N ILE A 49 1.49 12.66 -14.57
CA ILE A 49 0.25 11.85 -14.60
C ILE A 49 -0.28 11.63 -13.18
N PHE A 50 0.61 11.59 -12.19
CA PHE A 50 0.24 11.30 -10.81
C PHE A 50 0.06 12.61 -10.05
N ALA A 51 -1.12 12.80 -9.45
CA ALA A 51 -1.37 13.88 -8.52
C ALA A 51 -1.23 13.37 -7.08
N SER A 52 -0.41 14.03 -6.27
CA SER A 52 -0.31 13.80 -4.84
C SER A 52 -1.33 14.65 -4.07
N ASN A 53 -1.73 15.79 -4.64
CA ASN A 53 -2.66 16.75 -4.03
C ASN A 53 -3.71 17.24 -5.02
N LEU A 54 -4.85 17.70 -4.51
CA LEU A 54 -5.95 18.22 -5.33
C LEU A 54 -5.51 19.43 -6.18
N SER A 55 -4.56 20.23 -5.70
CA SER A 55 -3.98 21.37 -6.42
C SER A 55 -3.18 20.98 -7.67
N GLU A 56 -2.77 19.72 -7.78
CA GLU A 56 -2.05 19.19 -8.94
C GLU A 56 -3.01 18.61 -9.99
N LEU A 57 -4.31 18.49 -9.67
CA LEU A 57 -5.33 18.14 -10.65
C LEU A 57 -5.47 19.29 -11.63
N THR A 58 -4.94 19.09 -12.82
CA THR A 58 -5.14 20.00 -13.96
C THR A 58 -6.42 19.61 -14.68
N GLN A 59 -7.14 20.60 -15.21
CA GLN A 59 -8.26 20.39 -16.10
C GLN A 59 -7.78 20.40 -17.55
N THR A 60 -8.39 19.57 -18.38
CA THR A 60 -8.20 19.60 -19.83
C THR A 60 -9.51 19.99 -20.51
N ASP A 61 -9.51 21.06 -21.29
CA ASP A 61 -10.67 21.50 -22.09
C ASP A 61 -10.85 20.67 -23.38
N VAL A 62 -10.30 19.46 -23.41
CA VAL A 62 -10.28 18.61 -24.60
C VAL A 62 -11.66 17.98 -24.85
N VAL A 63 -12.42 17.73 -23.79
CA VAL A 63 -13.77 17.14 -23.86
C VAL A 63 -14.66 17.76 -22.81
N ASP A 64 -15.71 18.45 -23.26
CA ASP A 64 -16.76 18.96 -22.38
C ASP A 64 -17.74 17.84 -22.02
N TYR A 65 -17.99 17.69 -20.71
CA TYR A 65 -18.97 16.72 -20.22
C TYR A 65 -20.38 17.29 -20.27
N SER A 66 -21.27 16.67 -21.05
CA SER A 66 -22.69 17.03 -21.11
C SER A 66 -23.57 15.98 -20.42
N ILE A 67 -24.52 16.42 -19.61
CA ILE A 67 -25.52 15.55 -18.98
C ILE A 67 -26.83 15.68 -19.77
N ASP A 68 -27.27 14.59 -20.40
CA ASP A 68 -28.60 14.53 -21.03
C ASP A 68 -29.66 14.13 -19.98
N THR A 69 -30.55 15.07 -19.67
CA THR A 69 -31.65 14.85 -18.72
C THR A 69 -32.97 14.43 -19.38
N GLY A 70 -33.03 14.36 -20.72
CA GLY A 70 -34.27 14.16 -21.47
C GLY A 70 -35.38 15.12 -21.05
N ASP A 71 -36.57 14.58 -20.76
CA ASP A 71 -37.76 15.34 -20.33
C ASP A 71 -37.84 15.56 -18.80
N SER A 72 -36.78 15.24 -18.06
CA SER A 72 -36.79 15.33 -16.60
C SER A 72 -36.86 16.78 -16.14
N LYS A 73 -37.82 17.08 -15.25
CA LYS A 73 -37.95 18.42 -14.66
C LYS A 73 -36.84 18.66 -13.63
N PRO A 74 -36.34 19.91 -13.48
CA PRO A 74 -35.40 20.26 -12.43
C PRO A 74 -35.93 19.89 -11.04
N PHE A 75 -35.05 19.31 -10.22
CA PHE A 75 -35.40 18.90 -8.87
C PHE A 75 -34.86 19.90 -7.84
N ARG A 76 -35.77 20.52 -7.08
CA ARG A 76 -35.41 21.42 -5.98
C ARG A 76 -35.43 20.68 -4.65
N LYS A 77 -34.30 20.64 -3.97
CA LYS A 77 -34.16 20.08 -2.61
C LYS A 77 -33.50 21.07 -1.68
N TRP A 78 -34.00 21.14 -0.45
CA TRP A 78 -33.36 21.92 0.60
C TRP A 78 -32.12 21.17 1.13
N PRO A 79 -31.00 21.88 1.37
CA PRO A 79 -29.83 21.28 2.00
C PRO A 79 -30.16 20.69 3.37
N TYR A 80 -29.48 19.59 3.72
CA TYR A 80 -29.57 19.05 5.08
C TYR A 80 -28.84 19.95 6.08
N ARG A 81 -29.26 19.86 7.35
CA ARG A 81 -28.57 20.56 8.43
C ARG A 81 -27.20 19.92 8.66
N ILE A 82 -26.16 20.74 8.63
CA ILE A 82 -24.79 20.31 8.94
C ILE A 82 -24.59 20.42 10.47
N PRO A 83 -24.07 19.37 11.14
CA PRO A 83 -23.70 19.43 12.56
C PRO A 83 -22.68 20.53 12.82
N HIS A 84 -22.73 21.14 14.01
CA HIS A 84 -21.85 22.28 14.32
C HIS A 84 -20.36 21.92 14.21
N SER A 85 -19.97 20.71 14.64
CA SER A 85 -18.61 20.17 14.56
C SER A 85 -18.07 20.00 13.13
N MET A 86 -18.95 19.91 12.13
CA MET A 86 -18.57 19.72 10.73
C MET A 86 -18.66 21.00 9.91
N LYS A 87 -19.28 22.06 10.46
CA LYS A 87 -19.54 23.31 9.75
C LYS A 87 -18.24 23.98 9.28
N GLU A 88 -17.24 24.01 10.15
CA GLU A 88 -15.93 24.60 9.82
C GLU A 88 -15.23 23.81 8.71
N LYS A 89 -15.20 22.47 8.83
CA LYS A 89 -14.59 21.60 7.80
C LYS A 89 -15.27 21.74 6.45
N ALA A 90 -16.60 21.77 6.42
CA ALA A 90 -17.35 21.97 5.19
C ALA A 90 -17.06 23.33 4.55
N GLN A 91 -16.87 24.38 5.36
CA GLN A 91 -16.53 25.71 4.84
C GLN A 91 -15.10 25.76 4.30
N VAL A 92 -14.14 25.11 4.96
CA VAL A 92 -12.75 25.03 4.48
C VAL A 92 -12.72 24.34 3.13
N GLU A 93 -13.35 23.17 3.00
CA GLU A 93 -13.38 22.42 1.75
C GLU A 93 -14.05 23.23 0.62
N HIS A 94 -15.19 23.88 0.92
CA HIS A 94 -15.86 24.75 -0.06
C HIS A 94 -14.93 25.86 -0.56
N ASN A 95 -14.25 26.56 0.35
CA ASN A 95 -13.35 27.65 -0.02
C ASN A 95 -12.14 27.14 -0.82
N ASP A 96 -11.67 25.92 -0.54
CA ASP A 96 -10.52 25.36 -1.24
C ASP A 96 -10.89 24.90 -2.66
N MET A 97 -12.08 24.32 -2.85
CA MET A 97 -12.62 24.01 -4.19
C MET A 97 -12.88 25.28 -5.02
N GLU A 98 -13.41 26.33 -4.40
CA GLU A 98 -13.67 27.63 -5.04
C GLU A 98 -12.36 28.30 -5.48
N LYS A 99 -11.32 28.32 -4.64
CA LYS A 99 -9.99 28.84 -5.00
C LYS A 99 -9.36 28.08 -6.17
N GLN A 100 -9.61 26.77 -6.27
CA GLN A 100 -9.08 25.92 -7.33
C GLN A 100 -9.89 26.04 -8.63
N GLY A 101 -11.03 26.75 -8.63
CA GLY A 101 -11.88 26.91 -9.81
C GLY A 101 -12.68 25.66 -10.18
N VAL A 102 -12.83 24.71 -9.25
CA VAL A 102 -13.64 23.49 -9.46
C VAL A 102 -15.14 23.80 -9.35
N ILE A 103 -15.48 24.79 -8.52
CA ILE A 103 -16.84 25.30 -8.31
C ILE A 103 -16.84 26.83 -8.40
N GLU A 104 -17.96 27.41 -8.82
CA GLU A 104 -18.20 28.86 -8.96
C GLU A 104 -19.41 29.33 -8.14
#